data_AF-A0A2E2LC94-F1
#
_entry.id   AF-A0A2E2LC94-F1
#
_cell.length_a   1.000
_cell.length_b   1.000
_cell.length_c   1.000
_cell.angle_alpha   90.00
_cell.angle_beta   90.00
_cell.angle_gamma   90.00
#
_symmetry.space_group_name_H-M   'P 1'
#
loop_
_entity.id
_entity.type
_entity.pdbx_description
1 polymer ?
#
loop_
_entity_poly.entity_id
_entity_poly.type
_entity_poly.pdbx_seq_one_letter_code
_entity_poly.pdbx_strand_id
1 'polypeptide(L)'
;MRAFPVNRDTIDLLVTAAYISTPAYRSSTPRELAENADRMGQSLWDENYASVSYAIKQHIAAPRYEWQPVAEIVPHADDEQALQIERSRLLLAEVSCHHPGWDQSPARDLVERLGDAIARRFAHRPLVDSPDHLGVKEYEGLHRAAEVWEREIGFRHPLTHDAAAREGSRP
;
A
#
# COMPACT_ATOMS: atom_id res chain seq x y z
N MET A 1 3.55 -1.88 17.62
CA MET A 1 3.59 -1.45 16.20
C MET A 1 4.97 -1.67 15.66
N ARG A 2 5.08 -2.11 14.40
CA ARG A 2 6.35 -2.38 13.72
C ARG A 2 6.87 -1.12 13.04
N ALA A 3 8.18 -0.98 12.87
CA ALA A 3 8.80 0.08 12.09
C ALA A 3 9.92 -0.53 11.24
N PHE A 4 9.78 -0.46 9.92
CA PHE A 4 10.80 -0.90 8.98
C PHE A 4 10.66 -0.14 7.65
N PRO A 5 11.74 -0.02 6.87
CA PRO A 5 11.68 0.56 5.53
C PRO A 5 10.74 -0.25 4.63
N VAL A 6 9.72 0.41 4.08
CA VAL A 6 8.84 -0.19 3.07
C VAL A 6 9.61 -0.29 1.75
N ASN A 7 9.40 -1.38 1.02
CA ASN A 7 10.02 -1.60 -0.28
C ASN A 7 9.47 -0.62 -1.35
N ARG A 8 10.24 -0.39 -2.41
CA ARG A 8 9.86 0.52 -3.49
C ARG A 8 8.57 0.08 -4.19
N ASP A 9 8.39 -1.22 -4.40
CA ASP A 9 7.23 -1.79 -5.11
C ASP A 9 5.91 -1.44 -4.43
N THR A 10 5.86 -1.50 -3.10
CA THR A 10 4.70 -1.09 -2.31
C THR A 10 4.40 0.40 -2.48
N ILE A 11 5.43 1.25 -2.49
CA ILE A 11 5.26 2.69 -2.72
C ILE A 11 4.79 2.95 -4.16
N ASP A 12 5.40 2.29 -5.16
CA ASP A 12 5.00 2.38 -6.57
C ASP A 12 3.53 1.98 -6.77
N LEU A 13 3.08 0.92 -6.09
CA LEU A 13 1.69 0.47 -6.11
C LEU A 13 0.74 1.55 -5.59
N LEU A 14 1.06 2.15 -4.44
CA LEU A 14 0.22 3.19 -3.83
C LEU A 14 0.20 4.48 -4.67
N VAL A 15 1.35 4.87 -5.22
CA VAL A 15 1.45 6.03 -6.13
C VAL A 15 0.64 5.78 -7.40
N THR A 16 0.76 4.58 -8.00
CA THR A 16 -0.01 4.21 -9.19
C THR A 16 -1.52 4.16 -8.88
N ALA A 17 -1.92 3.63 -7.73
CA ALA A 17 -3.32 3.61 -7.28
C ALA A 17 -3.88 5.03 -7.08
N ALA A 18 -3.10 5.94 -6.47
CA ALA A 18 -3.50 7.33 -6.28
C ALA A 18 -3.67 8.04 -7.63
N TYR A 19 -2.80 7.72 -8.58
CA TYR A 19 -2.83 8.26 -9.93
C TYR A 19 -4.11 7.88 -10.67
N ILE A 20 -4.43 6.59 -10.78
CA ILE A 20 -5.62 6.11 -11.51
C ILE A 20 -6.93 6.56 -10.85
N SER A 21 -6.90 6.80 -9.53
CA SER A 21 -8.06 7.20 -8.74
C SER A 21 -8.33 8.71 -8.78
N THR A 22 -7.39 9.53 -9.27
CA THR A 22 -7.50 11.00 -9.22
C THR A 22 -7.74 11.58 -10.62
N PRO A 23 -8.93 12.16 -10.90
CA PRO A 23 -9.25 12.72 -12.20
C PRO A 23 -8.33 13.84 -12.68
N ALA A 24 -7.77 14.63 -11.75
CA ALA A 24 -6.94 15.79 -12.04
C ALA A 24 -5.69 15.45 -12.87
N TYR A 25 -5.16 14.22 -12.73
CA TYR A 25 -3.97 13.83 -13.46
C TYR A 25 -4.21 13.44 -14.92
N ARG A 26 -5.46 13.24 -15.33
CA ARG A 26 -5.81 12.88 -16.72
C ARG A 26 -5.50 13.99 -17.72
N SER A 27 -5.23 15.20 -17.23
CA SER A 27 -4.94 16.39 -18.04
C SER A 27 -3.47 16.80 -18.03
N SER A 28 -2.60 16.09 -17.32
CA SER A 28 -1.17 16.39 -17.21
C SER A 28 -0.37 15.87 -18.40
N THR A 29 0.74 16.54 -18.74
CA THR A 29 1.72 15.96 -19.68
C THR A 29 2.41 14.74 -19.04
N PRO A 30 2.93 13.78 -19.82
CA PRO A 30 3.63 12.61 -19.28
C PRO A 30 4.83 12.95 -18.37
N ARG A 31 5.47 14.10 -18.60
CA ARG A 31 6.57 14.58 -17.76
C ARG A 31 6.08 15.09 -16.41
N GLU A 32 5.09 15.98 -16.40
CA GLU A 32 4.52 16.51 -15.16
C GLU A 32 3.91 15.39 -14.31
N LEU A 33 3.33 14.40 -14.98
CA LEU A 33 2.82 13.18 -14.40
C LEU A 33 3.92 12.45 -13.61
N ALA A 34 5.04 12.14 -14.26
CA ALA A 34 6.17 11.46 -13.62
C ALA A 34 6.74 12.30 -12.46
N GLU A 35 6.95 13.61 -12.66
CA GLU A 35 7.46 14.51 -11.62
C GLU A 35 6.52 14.59 -10.39
N ASN A 36 5.20 14.57 -10.61
CA ASN A 36 4.22 14.51 -9.53
C ASN A 36 4.26 13.16 -8.80
N ALA A 37 4.37 12.06 -9.53
CA ALA A 37 4.45 10.72 -8.96
C ALA A 37 5.75 10.51 -8.16
N ASP A 38 6.87 11.06 -8.64
CA ASP A 38 8.15 11.06 -7.92
C ASP A 38 8.03 11.81 -6.59
N ARG A 39 7.47 13.03 -6.61
CA ARG A 39 7.23 13.82 -5.38
C ARG A 39 6.33 13.09 -4.40
N MET A 40 5.29 12.44 -4.93
CA MET A 40 4.34 11.66 -4.13
C MET A 40 5.02 10.49 -3.45
N GLY A 41 5.74 9.65 -4.20
CA GLY A 41 6.42 8.50 -3.62
C GLY A 41 7.58 8.87 -2.71
N GLN A 42 8.33 9.95 -3.02
CA GLN A 42 9.34 10.49 -2.11
C GLN A 42 8.71 10.90 -0.77
N SER A 43 7.57 11.59 -0.79
CA SER A 43 6.87 11.99 0.45
C SER A 43 6.42 10.78 1.28
N LEU A 44 5.95 9.71 0.64
CA LEU A 44 5.60 8.46 1.36
C LEU A 44 6.85 7.82 1.98
N TRP A 45 7.96 7.79 1.26
CA TRP A 45 9.19 7.16 1.73
C TRP A 45 9.86 7.96 2.86
N ASP A 46 9.88 9.29 2.75
CA ASP A 46 10.43 10.19 3.76
C ASP A 46 9.75 9.99 5.11
N GLU A 47 8.42 9.88 5.13
CA GLU A 47 7.64 9.69 6.35
C GLU A 47 7.84 8.30 6.95
N ASN A 48 7.93 7.26 6.11
CA ASN A 48 8.29 5.92 6.56
C ASN A 48 9.70 5.89 7.18
N TYR A 49 10.69 6.50 6.53
CA TYR A 49 12.05 6.59 7.07
C TYR A 49 12.16 7.48 8.30
N ALA A 50 11.35 8.53 8.41
CA ALA A 50 11.24 9.33 9.62
C ALA A 50 10.72 8.48 10.80
N SER A 51 9.72 7.64 10.56
CA SER A 51 9.22 6.67 11.53
C SER A 51 10.25 5.63 11.94
N VAL A 52 10.95 5.03 10.97
CA VAL A 52 12.04 4.08 11.25
C VAL A 52 13.12 4.76 12.09
N SER A 53 13.56 5.95 11.68
CA SER A 53 14.58 6.73 12.38
C SER A 53 14.18 7.05 13.82
N TYR A 54 12.92 7.44 14.02
CA TYR A 54 12.35 7.72 15.33
C TYR A 54 12.34 6.47 16.22
N ALA A 55 11.88 5.33 15.68
CA ALA A 55 11.78 4.07 16.40
C ALA A 55 13.15 3.54 16.88
N ILE A 56 14.18 3.66 16.03
CA ILE A 56 15.54 3.18 16.36
C ILE A 56 16.44 4.25 17.00
N LYS A 57 15.95 5.49 17.15
CA LYS A 57 16.70 6.65 17.66
C LYS A 57 17.98 6.96 16.89
N GLN A 58 17.99 6.72 15.58
CA GLN A 58 19.10 6.99 14.68
C GLN A 58 18.56 7.59 13.40
N HIS A 59 19.20 8.63 12.88
CA HIS A 59 18.80 9.22 11.61
C HIS A 59 19.20 8.32 10.44
N ILE A 60 18.20 7.87 9.67
CA ILE A 60 18.37 7.21 8.39
C ILE A 60 17.62 8.04 7.35
N ALA A 61 18.35 8.55 6.36
CA ALA A 61 17.75 9.27 5.25
C ALA A 61 17.03 8.29 4.30
N ALA A 62 15.84 8.68 3.81
CA ALA A 62 15.18 7.96 2.74
C ALA A 62 16.05 8.01 1.47
N PRO A 63 16.14 6.90 0.71
CA PRO A 63 16.71 6.91 -0.62
C PRO A 63 15.97 7.89 -1.54
N ARG A 64 16.62 8.25 -2.64
CA ARG A 64 15.94 8.95 -3.73
C ARG A 64 14.91 8.00 -4.35
N TYR A 65 13.67 8.45 -4.41
CA TYR A 65 12.58 7.77 -5.08
C TYR A 65 12.53 8.15 -6.56
N GLU A 66 12.28 7.16 -7.40
CA GLU A 66 11.88 7.34 -8.78
C GLU A 66 10.69 6.42 -9.02
N TRP A 67 9.61 6.93 -9.59
CA TRP A 67 8.40 6.17 -9.77
C TRP A 67 8.53 5.20 -10.94
N GLN A 68 8.12 3.96 -10.70
CA GLN A 68 7.86 2.99 -11.76
C GLN A 68 6.36 2.64 -11.74
N PRO A 69 5.60 2.92 -12.80
CA PRO A 69 4.19 2.57 -12.84
C PRO A 69 3.96 1.07 -12.68
N VAL A 70 2.92 0.67 -11.96
CA VAL A 70 2.44 -0.71 -11.91
C VAL A 70 1.40 -0.91 -13.00
N ALA A 71 1.84 -1.37 -14.18
CA ALA A 71 1.04 -1.40 -15.40
C ALA A 71 -0.23 -2.26 -15.27
N GLU A 72 -0.19 -3.28 -14.41
CA GLU A 72 -1.24 -4.26 -14.19
C GLU A 72 -2.54 -3.65 -13.63
N ILE A 73 -2.46 -2.47 -13.00
CA ILE A 73 -3.63 -1.77 -12.43
C ILE A 73 -4.05 -0.55 -13.27
N VAL A 74 -3.41 -0.31 -14.42
CA VAL A 74 -3.72 0.83 -15.30
C VAL A 74 -4.61 0.34 -16.44
N PRO A 75 -5.74 1.03 -16.75
CA PRO A 75 -6.21 2.29 -16.16
C PRO A 75 -7.04 2.13 -14.89
N HIS A 76 -7.36 0.89 -14.49
CA HIS A 76 -8.25 0.60 -13.38
C HIS A 76 -7.82 -0.68 -12.68
N ALA A 77 -7.95 -0.72 -11.36
CA ALA A 77 -7.76 -1.93 -10.56
C ALA A 77 -9.06 -2.77 -10.50
N ASP A 78 -8.93 -4.10 -10.57
CA ASP A 78 -9.98 -5.04 -10.20
C ASP A 78 -10.11 -5.15 -8.66
N ASP A 79 -11.02 -6.01 -8.18
CA ASP A 79 -11.30 -6.11 -6.74
C ASP A 79 -10.15 -6.77 -5.95
N GLU A 80 -9.45 -7.73 -6.54
CA GLU A 80 -8.29 -8.39 -5.90
C GLU A 80 -7.13 -7.41 -5.79
N GLN A 81 -6.87 -6.66 -6.86
CA GLN A 81 -5.89 -5.59 -6.89
C GLN A 81 -6.24 -4.46 -5.90
N ALA A 82 -7.52 -4.10 -5.78
CA ALA A 82 -7.96 -3.09 -4.80
C ALA A 82 -7.77 -3.57 -3.35
N LEU A 83 -7.97 -4.87 -3.06
CA LEU A 83 -7.64 -5.45 -1.75
C LEU A 83 -6.13 -5.45 -1.49
N GLN A 84 -5.31 -5.74 -2.51
CA GLN A 84 -3.85 -5.64 -2.38
C GLN A 84 -3.39 -4.20 -2.12
N ILE A 85 -3.97 -3.21 -2.80
CA ILE A 85 -3.73 -1.79 -2.54
C ILE A 85 -4.13 -1.43 -1.11
N GLU A 86 -5.27 -1.91 -0.62
CA GLU A 86 -5.70 -1.68 0.77
C GLU A 86 -4.73 -2.27 1.79
N ARG A 87 -4.26 -3.50 1.57
CA ARG A 87 -3.29 -4.15 2.46
C ARG A 87 -1.97 -3.38 2.50
N SER A 88 -1.46 -2.96 1.34
CA SER A 88 -0.26 -2.11 1.22
C SER A 88 -0.42 -0.75 1.90
N ARG A 89 -1.61 -0.14 1.79
CA ARG A 89 -1.95 1.15 2.40
C ARG A 89 -1.97 1.06 3.93
N LEU A 90 -2.62 0.01 4.46
CA LEU A 90 -2.67 -0.26 5.89
C LEU A 90 -1.29 -0.55 6.46
N LEU A 91 -0.48 -1.34 5.76
CA LEU A 91 0.91 -1.59 6.14
C LEU A 91 1.69 -0.27 6.22
N LEU A 92 1.67 0.55 5.17
CA LEU A 92 2.40 1.81 5.14
C LEU A 92 1.98 2.73 6.30
N ALA A 93 0.68 2.80 6.59
CA ALA A 93 0.18 3.59 7.71
C ALA A 93 0.69 3.07 9.07
N GLU A 94 0.65 1.75 9.29
CA GLU A 94 1.16 1.14 10.53
C GLU A 94 2.64 1.46 10.74
N VAL A 95 3.47 1.28 9.72
CA VAL A 95 4.93 1.42 9.85
C VAL A 95 5.43 2.86 9.73
N SER A 96 4.55 3.81 9.41
CA SER A 96 4.89 5.23 9.26
C SER A 96 4.31 6.14 10.35
N CYS A 97 3.54 5.62 11.30
CA CYS A 97 2.86 6.43 12.33
C CYS A 97 3.63 6.67 13.65
N HIS A 98 4.93 6.34 13.71
CA HIS A 98 5.68 6.39 14.97
C HIS A 98 6.19 7.79 15.34
N HIS A 99 6.47 8.64 14.35
CA HIS A 99 7.00 9.98 14.59
C HIS A 99 5.85 11.01 14.72
N PRO A 100 6.03 12.07 15.54
CA PRO A 100 4.96 13.04 15.82
C PRO A 100 4.53 13.92 14.63
N GLY A 101 5.26 13.87 13.51
CA GLY A 101 4.92 14.61 12.29
C GLY A 101 3.89 13.90 11.41
N TRP A 102 3.69 12.59 11.61
CA TRP A 102 2.88 11.75 10.73
C TRP A 102 1.45 12.26 10.57
N ASP A 103 0.78 12.60 11.67
CA ASP A 103 -0.65 12.97 11.65
C ASP A 103 -0.95 14.21 10.81
N GLN A 104 0.05 15.06 10.55
CA GLN A 104 -0.10 16.30 9.78
C GLN A 104 0.61 16.21 8.41
N SER A 105 1.11 15.03 8.04
CA SER A 105 1.93 14.89 6.84
C SER A 105 1.08 14.75 5.57
N PRO A 106 1.54 15.30 4.43
CA PRO A 106 0.89 15.08 3.15
C PRO A 106 0.81 13.61 2.74
N ALA A 107 1.72 12.77 3.25
CA ALA A 107 1.70 11.32 3.07
C ALA A 107 0.48 10.70 3.75
N ARG A 108 0.18 11.12 4.98
CA ARG A 108 -0.99 10.67 5.71
C ARG A 108 -2.28 11.02 4.97
N ASP A 109 -2.42 12.26 4.50
CA ASP A 109 -3.57 12.70 3.71
C ASP A 109 -3.76 11.85 2.45
N LEU A 110 -2.66 11.50 1.77
CA LEU A 110 -2.73 10.64 0.59
C LEU A 110 -3.23 9.24 0.93
N VAL A 111 -2.66 8.65 1.98
CA VAL A 111 -3.02 7.32 2.49
C VAL A 111 -4.48 7.28 2.96
N GLU A 112 -5.00 8.37 3.50
CA GLU A 112 -6.43 8.48 3.85
C GLU A 112 -7.32 8.58 2.61
N ARG A 113 -6.98 9.44 1.65
CA ARG A 113 -7.75 9.56 0.39
C ARG A 113 -7.85 8.25 -0.38
N LEU A 114 -6.77 7.46 -0.38
CA LEU A 114 -6.80 6.10 -0.93
C LEU A 114 -7.77 5.20 -0.15
N GLY A 115 -7.74 5.25 1.17
CA GLY A 115 -8.66 4.51 2.04
C GLY A 115 -10.11 4.87 1.75
N ASP A 116 -10.43 6.15 1.58
CA ASP A 116 -11.77 6.62 1.22
C ASP A 116 -12.21 6.11 -0.16
N ALA A 117 -11.31 6.08 -1.14
CA ALA A 117 -11.59 5.55 -2.47
C ALA A 117 -11.91 4.05 -2.42
N ILE A 118 -11.15 3.29 -1.63
CA ILE A 118 -11.35 1.85 -1.42
C ILE A 118 -12.66 1.60 -0.66
N ALA A 119 -12.94 2.39 0.39
CA ALA A 119 -14.18 2.30 1.15
C ALA A 119 -15.41 2.57 0.28
N ARG A 120 -15.35 3.56 -0.61
CA ARG A 120 -16.41 3.79 -1.60
C ARG A 120 -16.59 2.62 -2.56
N ARG A 121 -15.49 2.01 -3.03
CA ARG A 121 -15.54 0.84 -3.91
C ARG A 121 -16.22 -0.35 -3.24
N PHE A 122 -15.88 -0.63 -1.99
CA PHE A 122 -16.37 -1.78 -1.24
C PHE A 122 -17.54 -1.46 -0.31
N ALA A 123 -18.22 -0.32 -0.48
CA ALA A 123 -19.33 0.10 0.38
C ALA A 123 -20.49 -0.91 0.46
N HIS A 124 -20.64 -1.75 -0.57
CA HIS A 124 -21.66 -2.80 -0.65
C HIS A 124 -21.23 -4.13 -0.03
N ARG A 125 -19.97 -4.28 0.38
CA ARG A 125 -19.43 -5.50 0.96
C ARG A 125 -19.44 -5.42 2.48
N PRO A 126 -19.86 -6.48 3.19
CA PRO A 126 -19.75 -6.52 4.64
C PRO A 126 -18.29 -6.63 5.07
N LEU A 127 -17.96 -6.05 6.23
CA LEU A 127 -16.71 -6.34 6.91
C LEU A 127 -16.85 -7.67 7.67
N VAL A 128 -15.83 -8.50 7.60
CA VAL A 128 -15.73 -9.79 8.28
C VAL A 128 -14.71 -9.72 9.41
N ASP A 129 -14.76 -10.65 10.35
CA ASP A 129 -13.69 -10.80 11.34
C ASP A 129 -12.39 -11.18 10.64
N SER A 130 -11.30 -10.47 10.96
CA SER A 130 -9.98 -10.79 10.44
C SER A 130 -9.53 -12.14 11.00
N PRO A 131 -9.09 -13.09 10.16
CA PRO A 131 -8.55 -14.36 10.64
C PRO A 131 -7.20 -14.18 11.35
N ASP A 132 -6.46 -13.13 11.02
CA ASP A 132 -5.10 -12.89 11.49
C ASP A 132 -5.04 -11.94 12.70
N HIS A 133 -6.09 -11.14 12.93
CA HIS A 133 -6.11 -10.09 13.95
C HIS A 133 -7.39 -10.09 14.79
N LEU A 134 -7.27 -10.58 16.03
CA LEU A 134 -8.41 -10.68 16.96
C LEU A 134 -9.08 -9.32 17.21
N GLY A 135 -10.39 -9.26 16.99
CA GLY A 135 -11.21 -8.06 17.22
C GLY A 135 -11.14 -7.01 16.10
N VAL A 136 -10.41 -7.30 15.02
CA VAL A 136 -10.34 -6.42 13.85
C VAL A 136 -11.37 -6.87 12.81
N LYS A 137 -12.09 -5.90 12.24
CA LYS A 137 -12.98 -6.11 11.10
C LYS A 137 -12.27 -5.65 9.82
N GLU A 138 -12.30 -6.48 8.77
CA GLU A 138 -11.65 -6.19 7.48
C GLU A 138 -12.56 -6.54 6.30
N TYR A 139 -12.21 -6.08 5.09
CA TYR A 139 -12.91 -6.53 3.88
C TYR A 139 -12.68 -8.02 3.65
N GLU A 140 -13.72 -8.75 3.26
CA GLU A 140 -13.59 -10.15 2.87
C GLU A 140 -12.51 -10.34 1.79
N GLY A 141 -11.55 -11.23 2.06
CA GLY A 141 -10.41 -11.52 1.19
C GLY A 141 -9.15 -10.70 1.45
N LEU A 142 -9.19 -9.68 2.33
CA LEU A 142 -8.03 -8.84 2.62
C LEU A 142 -6.85 -9.63 3.24
N HIS A 143 -7.11 -10.64 4.07
CA HIS A 143 -6.09 -11.58 4.59
C HIS A 143 -5.33 -12.36 3.50
N ARG A 144 -5.87 -12.45 2.27
CA ARG A 144 -5.21 -13.14 1.15
C ARG A 144 -4.24 -12.25 0.39
N ALA A 145 -4.29 -10.93 0.62
CA ALA A 145 -3.34 -10.00 0.05
C ALA A 145 -1.99 -10.13 0.76
N ALA A 146 -0.89 -10.06 0.00
CA ALA A 146 0.44 -10.07 0.56
C ALA A 146 0.63 -8.85 1.46
N GLU A 147 1.12 -9.07 2.68
CA GLU A 147 1.41 -7.96 3.60
C GLU A 147 2.47 -7.02 3.01
N VAL A 148 3.60 -7.59 2.59
CA VAL A 148 4.65 -6.89 1.85
C VAL A 148 4.53 -7.29 0.39
N TRP A 149 4.05 -6.36 -0.43
CA TRP A 149 3.84 -6.61 -1.85
C TRP A 149 5.10 -6.28 -2.66
N GLU A 150 5.40 -7.14 -3.63
CA GLU A 150 6.47 -6.99 -4.61
C GLU A 150 5.97 -7.40 -5.98
N ARG A 151 6.52 -6.82 -7.04
CA ARG A 151 6.13 -7.13 -8.42
C ARG A 151 6.35 -8.60 -8.76
N GLU A 152 7.37 -9.23 -8.17
CA GLU A 152 7.67 -10.66 -8.34
C GLU A 152 6.57 -11.56 -7.76
N ILE A 153 5.91 -11.13 -6.68
CA ILE A 153 4.76 -11.82 -6.06
C ILE A 153 3.53 -11.67 -6.96
N GLY A 154 3.39 -10.51 -7.62
CA GLY A 154 2.25 -10.16 -8.46
C GLY A 154 0.96 -9.96 -7.66
N PHE A 155 -0.18 -9.84 -8.36
CA PHE A 155 -1.50 -9.66 -7.72
C PHE A 155 -2.26 -10.96 -7.49
N ARG A 156 -1.92 -12.00 -8.26
CA ARG A 156 -2.57 -13.30 -8.28
C ARG A 156 -1.59 -14.36 -7.83
N HIS A 157 -1.06 -14.24 -6.62
CA HIS A 157 -0.15 -15.28 -6.15
C HIS A 157 -0.95 -16.52 -5.72
N PRO A 158 -0.76 -17.70 -6.33
CA PRO A 158 -1.35 -18.96 -5.84
C PRO A 158 -0.78 -19.46 -4.49
N LEU A 159 0.17 -18.76 -3.85
CA LEU A 159 0.77 -19.20 -2.57
C LEU A 159 -0.09 -18.85 -1.35
N THR A 160 -1.16 -18.06 -1.49
CA THR A 160 -2.15 -17.84 -0.42
C THR A 160 -3.27 -18.88 -0.38
N HIS A 161 -3.31 -19.82 -1.34
CA HIS A 161 -4.27 -20.95 -1.30
C HIS A 161 -3.62 -22.35 -1.35
N ASP A 162 -2.49 -22.56 -2.04
CA ASP A 162 -1.97 -23.92 -2.30
C ASP A 162 -0.80 -24.37 -1.39
N ALA A 163 -0.07 -23.46 -0.73
CA ALA A 163 1.05 -23.86 0.13
C ALA A 163 0.56 -24.55 1.43
N ALA A 164 -0.50 -24.03 2.04
CA ALA A 164 -1.10 -24.64 3.23
C ALA A 164 -1.90 -25.93 2.93
N ALA A 165 -2.45 -26.05 1.71
CA ALA A 165 -3.22 -27.23 1.30
C ALA A 165 -2.34 -28.44 0.93
N ARG A 166 -1.06 -28.23 0.57
CA ARG A 166 -0.15 -29.31 0.15
C ARG A 166 0.78 -29.84 1.25
N GLU A 167 0.93 -29.12 2.37
CA GLU A 167 1.73 -29.61 3.52
C GLU A 167 0.90 -30.42 4.54
N GLY A 168 -0.43 -30.33 4.53
CA GLY A 168 -1.32 -31.10 5.42
C GLY A 168 -1.83 -32.43 4.84
N SER A 169 -1.42 -32.80 3.64
CA SER A 169 -1.84 -34.04 2.97
C SER A 169 -0.65 -34.72 2.31
N ARG A 170 0.24 -35.26 3.13
CA ARG A 170 1.05 -36.42 2.74
C ARG A 170 0.71 -37.58 3.68
N PRO A 171 0.39 -38.77 3.14
CA PRO A 171 0.14 -39.98 3.92
C PRO A 171 1.39 -40.45 4.67
#